data_AF-A0A6L8BD41-F1
#
_entry.id   AF-A0A6L8BD41-F1
#
_cell.length_a   1.000
_cell.length_b   1.000
_cell.length_c   1.000
_cell.angle_alpha   90.00
_cell.angle_beta   90.00
_cell.angle_gamma   90.00
#
_symmetry.space_group_name_H-M   'P 1'
#
loop_
_entity.id
_entity.type
_entity.pdbx_description
1 polymer ?
#
loop_
_entity_poly.entity_id
_entity_poly.type
_entity_poly.pdbx_seq_one_letter_code
_entity_poly.pdbx_strand_id
1 'polypeptide(L)'
;DVNAYHDIASSAGDFRISAAATLLTRFDVNSSGEGFSDQLGNRNDTNGFAPTPELRFNLGVTWRREPHAAGLTVRYIDSYRNDEVAALPEIAAWTTLDVNYSLGLQNLFGSEATLFLGARNLTDEDPPPLPTGREGVHRYNLRPGFDGFVHDLKGRTLYVRIRFRPRD
;
A
#
# COMPACT_ATOMS: atom_id res chain seq x y z
N ASP A 1 11.15 -12.52 -3.22
CA ASP A 1 11.14 -11.32 -2.36
C ASP A 1 12.53 -10.94 -1.90
N VAL A 2 12.76 -9.67 -1.63
CA VAL A 2 13.98 -9.15 -1.00
C VAL A 2 13.59 -8.27 0.18
N ASN A 3 14.24 -8.46 1.32
CA ASN A 3 14.03 -7.65 2.52
C ASN A 3 15.37 -7.25 3.10
N ALA A 4 15.50 -6.00 3.52
CA ALA A 4 16.70 -5.48 4.17
C ALA A 4 16.31 -4.47 5.26
N TYR A 5 17.12 -4.37 6.29
CA TYR A 5 17.00 -3.30 7.28
C TYR A 5 18.36 -2.92 7.85
N HIS A 6 18.43 -1.73 8.43
CA HIS A 6 19.59 -1.23 9.13
C HIS A 6 19.15 -0.39 10.34
N ASP A 7 19.83 -0.60 11.47
CA ASP A 7 19.59 0.09 12.73
C ASP A 7 20.70 1.13 12.99
N ILE A 8 20.30 2.33 13.37
CA ILE A 8 21.18 3.46 13.65
C ILE A 8 20.83 4.00 15.03
N ALA A 9 21.74 3.85 15.99
CA ALA A 9 21.64 4.47 17.30
C ALA A 9 22.24 5.89 17.27
N SER A 10 21.57 6.86 17.89
CA SER A 10 22.06 8.24 17.97
C SER A 10 21.58 8.94 19.25
N SER A 11 22.15 10.10 19.57
CA SER A 11 21.65 10.95 20.66
C SER A 11 20.22 11.46 20.43
N ALA A 12 19.78 11.49 19.17
CA ALA A 12 18.40 11.85 18.79
C ALA A 12 17.42 10.68 18.90
N GLY A 13 17.88 9.47 19.24
CA GLY A 13 17.08 8.25 19.29
C GLY A 13 17.58 7.17 18.33
N ASP A 14 16.89 6.04 18.37
CA ASP A 14 17.17 4.86 17.55
C ASP A 14 16.31 4.89 16.29
N PHE A 15 16.96 4.75 15.14
CA PHE A 15 16.32 4.66 13.84
C PHE A 15 16.44 3.25 13.29
N ARG A 16 15.39 2.76 12.64
CA ARG A 16 15.44 1.61 11.74
C ARG A 16 14.99 2.04 10.37
N ILE A 17 15.84 1.83 9.38
CA ILE A 17 15.48 1.93 7.96
C ILE A 17 15.24 0.52 7.45
N SER A 18 14.15 0.29 6.73
CA SER A 18 13.74 -1.02 6.24
C SER A 18 13.22 -0.91 4.81
N ALA A 19 13.53 -1.90 3.99
CA ALA A 19 13.08 -1.99 2.62
C ALA A 19 12.60 -3.42 2.34
N ALA A 20 11.45 -3.55 1.68
CA ALA A 20 10.87 -4.82 1.27
C ALA A 20 10.39 -4.72 -0.17
N ALA A 21 10.81 -5.63 -1.04
CA ALA A 21 10.46 -5.67 -2.45
C ALA A 21 9.95 -7.07 -2.85
N THR A 22 8.88 -7.11 -3.61
CA THR A 22 8.37 -8.31 -4.29
C THR A 22 8.44 -8.04 -5.79
N LEU A 23 9.20 -8.88 -6.50
CA LEU A 23 9.29 -8.87 -7.96
C LEU A 23 8.66 -10.18 -8.48
N LEU A 24 7.55 -10.07 -9.21
CA LEU A 24 7.01 -11.17 -10.00
C LEU A 24 7.79 -11.23 -11.31
N THR A 25 8.29 -12.42 -11.66
CA THR A 25 9.13 -12.61 -12.86
C THR A 25 8.43 -13.34 -13.99
N ARG A 26 7.28 -13.97 -13.70
CA ARG A 26 6.45 -14.68 -14.67
C ARG A 26 5.07 -14.97 -14.08
N PHE A 27 4.02 -14.94 -14.89
CA PHE A 27 2.68 -15.33 -14.48
C PHE A 27 1.93 -16.02 -15.62
N ASP A 28 2.15 -17.32 -15.79
CA ASP A 28 1.51 -18.08 -16.86
C ASP A 28 0.09 -18.51 -16.49
N VAL A 29 -0.87 -18.26 -17.38
CA VAL A 29 -2.27 -18.70 -17.21
C VAL A 29 -2.79 -19.39 -18.47
N ASN A 30 -3.72 -20.34 -18.27
CA ASN A 30 -4.49 -20.95 -19.34
C ASN A 30 -5.96 -20.51 -19.22
N SER A 31 -6.28 -19.37 -19.83
CA SER A 31 -7.61 -18.74 -19.75
C SER A 31 -8.61 -19.26 -20.77
N SER A 32 -8.15 -19.74 -21.94
CA SER A 32 -9.00 -20.22 -23.05
C SER A 32 -9.02 -21.73 -23.23
N GLY A 33 -8.20 -22.48 -22.49
CA GLY A 33 -7.99 -23.92 -22.71
C GLY A 33 -6.98 -24.24 -23.82
N GLU A 34 -6.45 -23.23 -24.51
CA GLU A 34 -5.57 -23.39 -25.68
C GLU A 34 -4.07 -23.46 -25.31
N GLY A 35 -3.74 -23.37 -24.02
CA GLY A 35 -2.37 -23.44 -23.52
C GLY A 35 -2.06 -22.32 -22.53
N PHE A 36 -0.85 -22.35 -21.98
CA PHE A 36 -0.38 -21.32 -21.06
C PHE A 36 0.18 -20.11 -21.82
N SER A 37 -0.17 -18.92 -21.36
CA SER A 37 0.36 -17.64 -21.84
C SER A 37 0.81 -16.79 -20.66
N ASP A 38 1.92 -16.05 -20.81
CA ASP A 38 2.39 -15.14 -19.77
C ASP A 38 1.49 -13.89 -19.70
N GLN A 39 0.94 -13.65 -18.52
CA GLN A 39 0.06 -12.55 -18.18
C GLN A 39 0.68 -11.66 -17.08
N LEU A 40 1.99 -11.75 -16.87
CA LEU A 40 2.73 -10.84 -15.99
C LEU A 40 2.54 -9.39 -16.43
N GLY A 41 2.42 -8.48 -15.46
CA GLY A 41 2.30 -7.05 -15.73
C GLY A 41 0.97 -6.69 -16.36
N ASN A 42 -0.09 -7.47 -16.13
CA ASN A 42 -1.42 -7.27 -16.70
C ASN A 42 -2.49 -7.14 -15.61
N ARG A 43 -3.51 -6.31 -15.88
CA ARG A 43 -4.71 -6.15 -15.05
C ARG A 43 -5.56 -7.42 -15.02
N ASN A 44 -5.53 -8.21 -16.09
CA ASN A 44 -6.22 -9.49 -16.17
C ASN A 44 -7.75 -9.40 -16.08
N ASP A 45 -8.34 -8.29 -16.55
CA ASP A 45 -9.79 -8.08 -16.51
C ASP A 45 -10.52 -8.95 -17.54
N THR A 46 -9.88 -9.18 -18.70
CA THR A 46 -10.47 -9.96 -19.81
C THR A 46 -10.34 -11.47 -19.62
N ASN A 47 -9.43 -11.92 -18.76
CA ASN A 47 -9.10 -13.33 -18.57
C ASN A 47 -9.46 -13.88 -17.18
N GLY A 48 -9.97 -13.04 -16.27
CA GLY A 48 -10.53 -13.45 -14.98
C GLY A 48 -9.52 -13.74 -13.88
N PHE A 49 -8.23 -13.47 -14.11
CA PHE A 49 -7.20 -13.55 -13.09
C PHE A 49 -7.04 -12.22 -12.33
N ALA A 50 -6.31 -12.25 -11.22
CA ALA A 50 -6.02 -11.02 -10.47
C ALA A 50 -4.99 -10.16 -11.23
N PRO A 51 -5.02 -8.83 -11.07
CA PRO A 51 -3.97 -7.96 -11.58
C PRO A 51 -2.58 -8.34 -11.05
N THR A 52 -1.56 -8.19 -11.88
CA THR A 52 -0.18 -8.62 -11.60
C THR A 52 0.87 -7.53 -11.83
N PRO A 53 0.84 -6.42 -11.08
CA PRO A 53 1.97 -5.48 -11.06
C PRO A 53 3.27 -6.22 -10.78
N GLU A 54 4.30 -5.96 -11.57
CA GLU A 54 5.55 -6.73 -11.52
C GLU A 54 6.30 -6.46 -10.22
N LEU A 55 6.38 -5.20 -9.81
CA LEU A 55 7.08 -4.77 -8.62
C LEU A 55 6.13 -4.18 -7.57
N ARG A 56 6.29 -4.63 -6.33
CA ARG A 56 5.76 -3.95 -5.14
C ARG A 56 6.91 -3.66 -4.19
N PHE A 57 6.98 -2.43 -3.70
CA PHE A 57 8.07 -1.98 -2.84
C PHE A 57 7.54 -1.21 -1.64
N ASN A 58 8.14 -1.45 -0.46
CA ASN A 58 7.87 -0.70 0.75
C ASN A 58 9.20 -0.21 1.35
N LEU A 59 9.29 1.08 1.63
CA LEU A 59 10.39 1.70 2.38
C LEU A 59 9.86 2.23 3.70
N GLY A 60 10.37 1.72 4.81
CA GLY A 60 9.97 2.12 6.16
C GLY A 60 11.10 2.79 6.92
N VAL A 61 10.80 3.87 7.63
CA VAL A 61 11.67 4.46 8.65
C VAL A 61 10.92 4.47 9.96
N THR A 62 11.47 3.85 11.00
CA THR A 62 10.95 3.97 12.37
C THR A 62 11.97 4.68 13.24
N TRP A 63 11.50 5.57 14.09
CA TRP A 63 12.30 6.29 15.07
C TRP A 63 11.75 6.04 16.47
N ARG A 64 12.62 5.85 17.46
CA ARG A 64 12.26 5.69 18.87
C ARG A 64 13.20 6.51 19.73
N ARG A 65 12.62 7.31 20.64
CA ARG A 65 13.33 7.98 21.73
C ARG A 65 12.34 8.17 22.85
N GLU A 66 12.44 7.35 23.90
CA GLU A 66 11.43 7.34 24.97
C GLU A 66 11.12 8.77 25.49
N PRO A 67 9.83 9.11 25.69
CA PRO A 67 8.62 8.28 25.53
C PRO A 67 8.01 8.28 24.10
N HIS A 68 8.75 8.75 23.10
CA HIS A 68 8.29 8.98 21.74
C HIS A 68 8.65 7.83 20.79
N ALA A 69 7.76 7.56 19.84
CA ALA A 69 8.10 6.79 18.65
C ALA A 69 7.35 7.33 17.43
N ALA A 70 7.97 7.25 16.26
CA ALA A 70 7.38 7.63 14.99
C ALA A 70 7.70 6.58 13.92
N GLY A 71 6.86 6.53 12.90
CA GLY A 71 7.03 5.68 11.74
C GLY A 71 6.58 6.37 10.48
N LEU A 72 7.33 6.14 9.41
CA LEU A 72 7.01 6.54 8.04
C LEU A 72 7.09 5.30 7.17
N THR A 73 6.17 5.15 6.21
CA THR A 73 6.22 4.08 5.21
C THR A 73 5.82 4.61 3.85
N VAL A 74 6.73 4.53 2.88
CA VAL A 74 6.43 4.73 1.46
C VAL A 74 6.06 3.37 0.87
N ARG A 75 4.95 3.30 0.15
CA ARG A 75 4.50 2.10 -0.57
C ARG A 75 4.42 2.41 -2.05
N TYR A 76 5.03 1.58 -2.86
CA TYR A 76 5.05 1.69 -4.31
C TYR A 76 4.46 0.42 -4.92
N ILE A 77 3.61 0.60 -5.92
CA ILE A 77 3.07 -0.44 -6.79
C ILE A 77 3.42 -0.03 -8.21
N ASP A 78 4.04 -0.94 -8.96
CA ASP A 78 4.38 -0.70 -10.35
C ASP A 78 3.14 -0.49 -11.23
N SER A 79 3.36 0.16 -12.36
CA SER A 79 2.43 0.21 -13.47
C SER A 79 2.18 -1.19 -14.05
N TYR A 80 1.06 -1.34 -14.76
CA TYR A 80 0.71 -2.58 -15.45
C TYR A 80 -0.24 -2.32 -16.59
N ARG A 81 -0.27 -3.23 -17.56
CA ARG A 81 -1.12 -3.12 -18.74
C ARG A 81 -2.59 -3.23 -18.37
N ASN A 82 -3.41 -2.49 -19.09
CA ASN A 82 -4.86 -2.56 -19.03
C ASN A 82 -5.37 -3.30 -20.26
N ASP A 83 -5.76 -4.55 -20.08
CA ASP A 83 -6.34 -5.39 -21.13
C ASP A 83 -7.82 -5.10 -21.38
N GLU A 84 -8.44 -4.25 -20.57
CA GLU A 84 -9.86 -3.92 -20.70
C GLU A 84 -10.12 -2.75 -21.65
N VAL A 85 -9.37 -1.65 -21.55
CA VAL A 85 -9.68 -0.40 -22.24
C VAL A 85 -8.52 0.06 -23.13
N ALA A 86 -8.68 -0.11 -24.44
CA ALA A 86 -7.63 0.22 -25.42
C ALA A 86 -7.17 1.69 -25.39
N ALA A 87 -8.07 2.63 -25.05
CA ALA A 87 -7.76 4.06 -24.93
C ALA A 87 -6.94 4.40 -23.67
N LEU A 88 -6.88 3.49 -22.70
CA LEU A 88 -6.04 3.59 -21.50
C LEU A 88 -5.24 2.29 -21.39
N PRO A 89 -4.21 2.07 -22.21
CA PRO A 89 -3.50 0.78 -22.31
C PRO A 89 -2.65 0.43 -21.08
N GLU A 90 -2.45 1.38 -20.17
CA GLU A 90 -1.62 1.23 -18.98
C GLU A 90 -2.31 1.86 -17.77
N ILE A 91 -2.26 1.16 -16.64
CA ILE A 91 -2.60 1.68 -15.33
C ILE A 91 -1.28 2.13 -14.70
N ALA A 92 -1.21 3.42 -14.38
CA ALA A 92 0.01 4.05 -13.87
C ALA A 92 0.47 3.42 -12.54
N ALA A 93 1.76 3.57 -12.25
CA ALA A 93 2.31 3.22 -10.95
C ALA A 93 1.69 4.09 -9.84
N TRP A 94 1.63 3.57 -8.61
CA TRP A 94 1.02 4.26 -7.49
C TRP A 94 1.93 4.29 -6.26
N THR A 95 2.11 5.48 -5.68
CA THR A 95 2.95 5.68 -4.49
C THR A 95 2.17 6.36 -3.38
N THR A 96 2.15 5.76 -2.19
CA THR A 96 1.52 6.35 -1.01
C THR A 96 2.49 6.51 0.14
N LEU A 97 2.21 7.49 1.00
CA LEU A 97 2.98 7.77 2.21
C LEU A 97 2.11 7.57 3.45
N ASP A 98 2.45 6.60 4.29
CA ASP A 98 1.83 6.39 5.59
C ASP A 98 2.71 6.97 6.71
N VAL A 99 2.11 7.59 7.72
CA VAL A 99 2.80 8.06 8.92
C VAL A 99 2.08 7.63 10.19
N ASN A 100 2.85 7.38 11.24
CA ASN A 100 2.34 7.12 12.58
C ASN A 100 3.26 7.71 13.64
N TYR A 101 2.68 8.06 14.78
CA TYR A 101 3.38 8.57 15.94
C TYR A 101 2.71 8.05 17.20
N SER A 102 3.52 7.75 18.22
CA SER A 102 3.04 7.38 19.53
C SER A 102 3.80 8.08 20.65
N LEU A 103 3.08 8.39 21.71
CA LEU A 103 3.60 9.01 22.92
C LEU A 103 3.18 8.20 24.14
N GLY A 104 4.16 7.75 24.93
CA GLY A 104 3.94 7.21 26.27
C GLY A 104 3.57 8.31 27.26
N LEU A 105 2.49 8.11 28.00
CA LEU A 105 1.98 9.01 29.03
C LEU A 105 2.02 8.27 30.37
N GLN A 106 2.75 8.81 31.33
CA GLN A 106 2.92 8.17 32.65
C GLN A 106 1.66 8.29 33.51
N ASN A 107 0.86 9.34 33.32
CA ASN A 107 -0.37 9.55 34.07
C ASN A 107 -1.45 10.20 33.19
N LEU A 108 -2.40 9.39 32.74
CA LEU A 108 -3.61 9.82 32.07
C LEU A 108 -4.80 9.19 32.81
N PHE A 109 -5.60 10.03 33.47
CA PHE A 109 -6.70 9.58 34.35
C PHE A 109 -6.26 8.59 35.44
N GLY A 110 -5.03 8.78 35.95
CA GLY A 110 -4.43 7.91 36.95
C GLY A 110 -3.63 6.75 36.36
N SER A 111 -3.80 6.38 35.09
CA SER A 111 -3.15 5.19 34.54
C SER A 111 -2.07 5.54 33.52
N GLU A 112 -1.12 4.64 33.34
CA GLU A 112 -0.22 4.72 32.18
C GLU A 112 -1.03 4.51 30.89
N ALA A 113 -0.72 5.31 29.88
CA ALA A 113 -1.37 5.22 28.59
C ALA A 113 -0.38 5.42 27.45
N THR A 114 -0.74 4.95 26.26
CA THR A 114 -0.08 5.32 25.02
C THR A 114 -1.09 5.98 24.09
N LEU A 115 -0.80 7.21 23.67
CA LEU A 115 -1.53 7.90 22.61
C LEU A 115 -0.89 7.56 21.27
N PHE A 116 -1.70 7.24 20.27
CA PHE A 116 -1.29 7.00 18.89
C PHE A 116 -2.03 7.95 17.96
N LEU A 117 -1.30 8.53 17.02
CA LEU A 117 -1.78 9.40 15.96
C LEU A 117 -1.24 8.86 14.65
N GLY A 118 -2.00 8.95 13.56
CA GLY A 118 -1.42 8.64 12.25
C GLY A 118 -2.33 8.96 11.09
N ALA A 119 -1.75 8.82 9.91
CA ALA A 119 -2.42 8.98 8.63
C ALA A 119 -1.98 7.85 7.69
N ARG A 120 -2.95 7.22 7.03
CA ARG A 120 -2.69 6.42 5.82
C ARG A 120 -2.89 7.30 4.60
N ASN A 121 -2.05 7.13 3.59
CA ASN A 121 -2.04 7.99 2.40
C ASN A 121 -2.04 9.49 2.78
N LEU A 122 -1.05 9.91 3.56
CA LEU A 122 -0.92 11.26 4.11
C LEU A 122 -0.97 12.34 3.02
N THR A 123 -0.41 12.05 1.84
CA THR A 123 -0.36 12.95 0.69
C THR A 123 -1.67 13.03 -0.08
N ASP A 124 -2.67 12.22 0.28
CA ASP A 124 -3.97 12.15 -0.39
C ASP A 124 -3.82 11.80 -1.89
N GLU A 125 -2.92 10.85 -2.19
CA GLU A 125 -2.69 10.41 -3.56
C GLU A 125 -3.88 9.57 -4.03
N ASP A 126 -4.54 10.02 -5.10
CA ASP A 126 -5.60 9.26 -5.73
C ASP A 126 -5.05 7.99 -6.39
N PRO A 127 -5.78 6.86 -6.37
CA PRO A 127 -5.39 5.71 -7.17
C PRO A 127 -5.39 6.06 -8.67
N PRO A 128 -4.62 5.34 -9.51
CA PRO A 128 -4.65 5.53 -10.96
C PRO A 128 -6.07 5.37 -11.52
N PRO A 129 -6.61 6.36 -12.25
CA PRO A 129 -7.99 6.36 -12.67
C PRO A 129 -8.25 5.36 -13.80
N LEU A 130 -9.42 4.73 -13.78
CA LEU A 130 -10.00 3.95 -14.86
C LEU A 130 -11.18 4.70 -15.48
N PRO A 131 -11.42 4.56 -16.80
CA PRO A 131 -12.50 5.25 -17.48
C PRO A 131 -13.85 4.89 -16.87
N THR A 132 -14.68 5.91 -16.67
CA THR A 132 -16.00 5.75 -16.07
C THR A 132 -17.05 5.69 -17.17
N GLY A 133 -17.51 4.47 -17.49
CA GLY A 133 -18.71 4.24 -18.30
C GLY A 133 -18.47 3.83 -19.76
N ARG A 134 -19.12 2.73 -20.13
CA ARG A 134 -19.56 2.23 -21.47
C ARG A 134 -18.61 2.25 -22.68
N GLU A 135 -17.46 2.91 -22.67
CA GLU A 135 -16.50 2.85 -23.77
C GLU A 135 -15.49 1.72 -23.50
N GLY A 136 -15.55 0.65 -24.29
CA GLY A 136 -14.58 -0.46 -24.27
C GLY A 136 -14.67 -1.46 -23.11
N VAL A 137 -15.48 -1.19 -22.09
CA VAL A 137 -15.61 -2.05 -20.89
C VAL A 137 -16.44 -3.30 -21.17
N HIS A 138 -15.81 -4.49 -21.07
CA HIS A 138 -16.45 -5.78 -21.36
C HIS A 138 -17.32 -6.33 -20.20
N ARG A 139 -17.33 -5.70 -19.01
CA ARG A 139 -18.10 -6.19 -17.85
C ARG A 139 -19.00 -5.12 -17.20
N TYR A 140 -20.28 -5.44 -17.08
CA TYR A 140 -21.38 -4.57 -16.59
C TYR A 140 -21.35 -4.21 -15.09
N ASN A 141 -20.28 -4.50 -14.34
CA ASN A 141 -20.24 -4.35 -12.88
C ASN A 141 -19.06 -3.53 -12.33
N LEU A 142 -18.46 -2.66 -13.15
CA LEU A 142 -17.39 -1.78 -12.67
C LEU A 142 -17.96 -0.63 -11.85
N ARG A 143 -17.67 -0.65 -10.54
CA ARG A 143 -17.67 0.56 -9.75
C ARG A 143 -16.72 1.55 -10.44
N PRO A 144 -17.19 2.74 -10.84
CA PRO A 144 -16.40 3.64 -11.66
C PRO A 144 -15.14 4.08 -10.91
N GLY A 145 -14.00 4.06 -11.61
CA GLY A 145 -12.92 4.98 -11.33
C GLY A 145 -11.55 4.38 -11.08
N PHE A 146 -11.38 3.16 -10.58
CA PHE A 146 -10.06 2.65 -10.15
C PHE A 146 -10.00 1.11 -10.03
N ASP A 147 -8.81 0.51 -10.09
CA ASP A 147 -8.58 -0.92 -9.76
C ASP A 147 -8.52 -1.13 -8.24
N GLY A 148 -9.61 -1.63 -7.66
CA GLY A 148 -9.72 -1.92 -6.23
C GLY A 148 -9.14 -3.26 -5.75
N PHE A 149 -8.62 -4.10 -6.64
CA PHE A 149 -7.85 -5.30 -6.24
C PHE A 149 -6.42 -4.92 -5.86
N VAL A 150 -5.87 -3.91 -6.53
CA VAL A 150 -4.49 -3.47 -6.36
C VAL A 150 -4.34 -2.28 -5.43
N HIS A 151 -5.24 -1.30 -5.55
CA HIS A 151 -5.12 -0.01 -4.88
C HIS A 151 -6.13 0.13 -3.73
N ASP A 152 -5.71 0.80 -2.65
CA ASP A 152 -6.65 1.22 -1.61
C ASP A 152 -7.43 2.43 -2.11
N LEU A 153 -8.75 2.28 -2.24
CA LEU A 153 -9.64 3.34 -2.70
C LEU A 153 -9.87 4.42 -1.64
N LYS A 154 -9.49 4.16 -0.39
CA LYS A 154 -9.54 5.18 0.66
C LYS A 154 -8.40 6.15 0.40
N GLY A 155 -8.76 7.40 0.13
CA GLY A 155 -7.83 8.53 0.22
C GLY A 155 -7.28 8.69 1.64
N ARG A 156 -6.84 9.90 1.97
CA ARG A 156 -6.23 10.16 3.27
C ARG A 156 -7.13 9.76 4.44
N THR A 157 -6.64 8.82 5.25
CA THR A 157 -7.36 8.33 6.44
C THR A 157 -6.58 8.68 7.70
N LEU A 158 -7.13 9.59 8.50
CA LEU A 158 -6.58 9.97 9.80
C LEU A 158 -7.12 9.04 10.90
N TYR A 159 -6.29 8.71 11.88
CA TYR A 159 -6.73 7.92 13.03
C TYR A 159 -6.04 8.36 14.32
N VAL A 160 -6.77 8.17 15.43
CA VAL A 160 -6.31 8.35 16.80
C VAL A 160 -6.67 7.10 17.58
N ARG A 161 -5.74 6.61 18.41
CA ARG A 161 -5.98 5.49 19.33
C ARG A 161 -5.36 5.79 20.68
N ILE A 162 -6.05 5.45 21.76
CA ILE A 162 -5.51 5.47 23.12
C ILE A 162 -5.50 4.03 23.62
N ARG A 163 -4.39 3.62 24.24
CA ARG A 163 -4.25 2.31 24.89
C ARG A 163 -3.84 2.53 26.34
N PHE A 164 -4.71 2.19 27.28
CA PHE A 164 -4.38 2.13 28.70
C PHE A 164 -3.63 0.83 29.01
N ARG A 165 -2.66 0.88 29.91
CA ARG A 165 -2.12 -0.34 30.53
C ARG A 165 -3.02 -0.72 31.72
N PRO A 166 -3.35 -2.01 31.91
CA PRO A 166 -4.00 -2.48 33.13
C PRO A 166 -3.17 -2.06 34.34
N ARG A 167 -3.84 -1.65 35.42
CA ARG A 167 -3.23 -1.63 36.74
C ARG A 167 -3.35 -3.04 37.31
N ASP A 168 -2.25 -3.58 37.83
CA ASP A 168 -2.28 -4.79 38.65
C ASP A 168 -3.12 -4.58 39.93
#